data_AF-A0A9P7UM62-F1
#
_entry.id   AF-A0A9P7UM62-F1
#
_cell.length_a   1.000
_cell.length_b   1.000
_cell.length_c   1.000
_cell.angle_alpha   90.00
_cell.angle_beta   90.00
_cell.angle_gamma   90.00
#
_symmetry.space_group_name_H-M   'P 1'
#
loop_
_entity.id
_entity.type
_entity.pdbx_description
1 polymer ?
#
loop_
_entity_poly.entity_id
_entity_poly.type
_entity_poly.pdbx_seq_one_letter_code
_entity_poly.pdbx_strand_id
1 'polypeptide(L)'
;MAFAARFVTFFLAFSNLVSLSLAAPAPAVVCSLDQIAADVQQISTQTLALDNHVLAFPDSGGLASDAMLVHTDLQGVISAIDTTAADMEPCPAPFNDDLFQNLLSSVQTIISQESQAMNDLVAKKPAFDAVGGVSPIFKQDLDNLRASSVVLENVWLARAPADLVGQAQTLADEINNVLASAQAAYA
;
A
#
# COMPACT_ATOMS: atom_id res chain seq x y z
N MET A 1 72.43 -60.38 36.87
CA MET A 1 72.70 -59.14 37.63
C MET A 1 71.54 -58.17 37.40
N ALA A 2 71.16 -57.44 38.45
CA ALA A 2 70.03 -56.51 38.55
C ALA A 2 70.06 -55.40 37.45
N PHE A 3 69.04 -54.58 37.18
CA PHE A 3 68.27 -53.74 38.10
C PHE A 3 67.06 -53.09 37.36
N ALA A 4 66.16 -52.50 38.13
CA ALA A 4 64.83 -51.96 37.81
C ALA A 4 64.80 -50.71 36.91
N ALA A 5 63.61 -50.38 36.36
CA ALA A 5 62.89 -49.13 36.67
C ALA A 5 61.47 -49.09 36.07
N ARG A 6 60.51 -48.71 36.92
CA ARG A 6 59.13 -48.33 36.63
C ARG A 6 59.08 -46.83 36.26
N PHE A 7 58.11 -46.35 35.47
CA PHE A 7 57.09 -45.35 35.89
C PHE A 7 56.24 -44.80 34.72
N VAL A 8 54.92 -44.88 34.93
CA VAL A 8 53.85 -43.86 34.73
C VAL A 8 53.30 -43.48 33.34
N THR A 9 52.01 -43.79 33.25
CA THR A 9 50.90 -43.36 32.40
C THR A 9 50.72 -41.84 32.24
N PHE A 10 50.31 -41.39 31.04
CA PHE A 10 49.33 -40.30 30.92
C PHE A 10 48.53 -40.43 29.62
N PHE A 11 47.23 -40.73 29.74
CA PHE A 11 46.24 -40.71 28.66
C PHE A 11 45.54 -39.33 28.71
N LEU A 12 45.59 -38.56 27.62
CA LEU A 12 44.76 -37.36 27.46
C LEU A 12 43.64 -37.68 26.47
N ALA A 13 42.43 -37.87 26.98
CA ALA A 13 41.21 -37.93 26.19
C ALA A 13 40.58 -36.54 26.13
N PHE A 14 40.61 -35.89 24.96
CA PHE A 14 39.84 -34.68 24.70
C PHE A 14 38.37 -35.05 24.44
N SER A 15 37.48 -34.75 25.38
CA SER A 15 36.03 -34.81 25.18
C SER A 15 35.55 -33.46 24.64
N ASN A 16 35.20 -33.40 23.35
CA ASN A 16 34.54 -32.25 22.75
C ASN A 16 33.04 -32.27 23.12
N LEU A 17 32.63 -31.35 23.99
CA LEU A 17 31.23 -31.02 24.23
C LEU A 17 30.73 -30.17 23.06
N VAL A 18 29.95 -30.76 22.16
CA VAL A 18 29.17 -30.02 21.16
C VAL A 18 27.98 -29.39 21.89
N SER A 19 28.06 -28.09 22.15
CA SER A 19 26.93 -27.32 22.66
C SER A 19 25.94 -27.10 21.51
N LEU A 20 24.82 -27.81 21.53
CA LEU A 20 23.70 -27.59 20.62
C LEU A 20 22.94 -26.34 21.09
N SER A 21 23.30 -25.17 20.57
CA SER A 21 22.50 -23.96 20.80
C SER A 21 21.23 -24.06 19.95
N LEU A 22 20.08 -24.27 20.60
CA LEU A 22 18.78 -24.06 19.96
C LEU A 22 18.63 -22.56 19.68
N ALA A 23 18.95 -22.13 18.46
CA ALA A 23 18.58 -20.80 18.00
C ALA A 23 17.05 -20.75 17.97
N ALA A 24 16.44 -19.98 18.87
CA ALA A 24 15.03 -19.67 18.77
C ALA A 24 14.80 -18.98 17.41
N PRO A 25 13.82 -19.42 16.60
CA PRO A 25 13.48 -18.67 15.39
C PRO A 25 13.13 -17.24 15.81
N ALA A 26 13.74 -16.25 15.15
CA ALA A 26 13.31 -14.87 15.32
C ALA A 26 11.79 -14.81 15.08
N PRO A 27 11.03 -14.02 15.87
CA PRO A 27 9.62 -13.83 15.57
C PRO A 27 9.52 -13.33 14.12
N ALA A 28 8.66 -13.97 13.32
CA ALA A 28 8.37 -13.47 11.99
C ALA A 28 7.99 -11.99 12.10
N VAL A 29 8.63 -11.13 11.32
CA VAL A 29 8.23 -9.72 11.25
C VAL A 29 6.79 -9.72 10.72
N VAL A 30 5.84 -9.45 11.60
CA VAL A 30 4.42 -9.59 11.30
C VAL A 30 3.98 -8.50 10.33
N CYS A 31 4.60 -7.31 10.37
CA CYS A 31 4.54 -6.30 9.31
C CYS A 31 5.67 -5.27 9.47
N SER A 32 5.90 -4.43 8.46
CA SER A 32 6.89 -3.35 8.49
C SER A 32 6.23 -1.98 8.40
N LEU A 33 6.41 -1.14 9.42
CA LEU A 33 5.86 0.23 9.43
C LEU A 33 6.54 1.13 8.40
N ASP A 34 7.84 0.93 8.16
CA ASP A 34 8.57 1.63 7.11
C ASP A 34 8.05 1.26 5.72
N GLN A 35 7.63 -0.01 5.55
CA GLN A 35 7.00 -0.48 4.32
C GLN A 35 5.64 0.19 4.11
N ILE A 36 4.77 0.20 5.13
CA ILE A 36 3.47 0.90 5.06
C ILE A 36 3.65 2.38 4.71
N ALA A 37 4.61 3.06 5.33
CA ALA A 37 4.89 4.46 5.02
C ALA A 37 5.35 4.64 3.56
N ALA A 38 6.16 3.71 3.04
CA ALA A 38 6.57 3.69 1.64
C ALA A 38 5.39 3.43 0.70
N ASP A 39 4.48 2.53 1.05
CA ASP A 39 3.32 2.21 0.21
C ASP A 39 2.33 3.39 0.15
N VAL A 40 2.11 4.07 1.28
CA VAL A 40 1.30 5.31 1.30
C VAL A 40 1.92 6.40 0.44
N GLN A 41 3.26 6.55 0.47
CA GLN A 41 3.97 7.46 -0.44
C GLN A 41 3.83 7.03 -1.91
N GLN A 42 3.79 5.72 -2.18
CA GLN A 42 3.57 5.18 -3.51
C GLN A 42 2.15 5.50 -4.01
N ILE A 43 1.11 5.38 -3.17
CA ILE A 43 -0.26 5.80 -3.53
C ILE A 43 -0.26 7.28 -3.94
N SER A 44 0.34 8.15 -3.14
CA SER A 44 0.44 9.59 -3.46
C SER A 44 1.16 9.83 -4.78
N THR A 45 2.27 9.13 -5.03
CA THR A 45 3.05 9.25 -6.25
C THR A 45 2.25 8.81 -7.49
N GLN A 46 1.53 7.69 -7.40
CA GLN A 46 0.69 7.19 -8.49
C GLN A 46 -0.52 8.10 -8.74
N THR A 47 -1.13 8.63 -7.68
CA THR A 47 -2.26 9.57 -7.79
C THR A 47 -1.83 10.87 -8.48
N LEU A 48 -0.63 11.37 -8.17
CA LEU A 48 -0.06 12.53 -8.86
C LEU A 48 0.28 12.23 -10.32
N ALA A 49 0.77 11.03 -10.64
CA ALA A 49 1.01 10.63 -12.02
C ALA A 49 -0.29 10.62 -12.84
N LEU A 50 -1.35 10.01 -12.27
CA LEU A 50 -2.69 10.01 -12.83
C LEU A 50 -3.18 11.44 -13.12
N ASP A 51 -3.13 12.32 -12.11
CA ASP A 51 -3.54 13.72 -12.24
C ASP A 51 -2.83 14.43 -13.40
N ASN A 52 -1.51 14.27 -13.47
CA ASN A 52 -0.70 14.87 -14.53
C ASN A 52 -1.08 14.37 -15.93
N HIS A 53 -1.32 13.07 -16.11
CA HIS A 53 -1.72 12.54 -17.42
C HIS A 53 -3.16 12.91 -17.79
N VAL A 54 -4.07 13.01 -16.82
CA VAL A 54 -5.43 13.52 -17.04
C VAL A 54 -5.38 14.99 -17.49
N LEU A 55 -4.62 15.83 -16.80
CA LEU A 55 -4.44 17.24 -17.16
C LEU A 55 -3.80 17.43 -18.54
N ALA A 56 -2.81 16.60 -18.86
CA ALA A 56 -2.12 16.63 -20.14
C ALA A 56 -3.00 16.17 -21.32
N PHE A 57 -4.10 15.46 -21.06
CA PHE A 57 -4.97 14.98 -22.11
C PHE A 57 -5.68 16.14 -22.86
N PRO A 58 -5.58 16.24 -24.19
CA PRO A 58 -6.13 17.39 -24.94
C PRO A 58 -7.65 17.52 -24.84
N ASP A 59 -8.16 18.74 -24.61
CA ASP A 59 -9.61 19.02 -24.56
C ASP A 59 -10.35 18.73 -25.88
N SER A 60 -9.62 18.74 -27.00
CA SER A 60 -10.16 18.42 -28.33
C SER A 60 -10.37 16.93 -28.58
N GLY A 61 -10.01 16.08 -27.61
CA GLY A 61 -9.76 14.66 -27.83
C GLY A 61 -8.30 14.44 -28.23
N GLY A 62 -7.64 13.52 -27.51
CA GLY A 62 -6.26 13.10 -27.74
C GLY A 62 -6.17 11.81 -28.53
N LEU A 63 -5.04 11.11 -28.40
CA LEU A 63 -4.87 9.78 -28.97
C LEU A 63 -5.36 8.71 -28.00
N ALA A 64 -5.77 7.55 -28.52
CA ALA A 64 -6.07 6.38 -27.70
C ALA A 64 -4.86 5.93 -26.86
N SER A 65 -3.63 6.17 -27.32
CA SER A 65 -2.41 5.93 -26.54
C SER A 65 -2.32 6.82 -25.30
N ASP A 66 -2.79 8.06 -25.36
CA ASP A 66 -2.74 9.00 -24.24
C ASP A 66 -3.80 8.61 -23.19
N ALA A 67 -4.98 8.18 -23.64
CA ALA A 67 -5.99 7.61 -22.77
C ALA A 67 -5.52 6.30 -22.10
N MET A 68 -4.70 5.50 -22.77
CA MET A 68 -4.11 4.28 -22.20
C MET A 68 -3.11 4.58 -21.07
N LEU A 69 -2.44 5.74 -21.10
CA LEU A 69 -1.59 6.18 -19.99
C LEU A 69 -2.43 6.44 -18.73
N VAL A 70 -3.55 7.13 -18.87
CA VAL A 70 -4.51 7.37 -17.77
C VAL A 70 -5.04 6.06 -17.20
N HIS A 71 -5.42 5.10 -18.05
CA HIS A 71 -5.80 3.74 -17.61
C HIS A 71 -4.67 3.06 -16.83
N THR A 72 -3.44 3.13 -17.35
CA THR A 72 -2.26 2.52 -16.71
C THR A 72 -2.00 3.12 -15.33
N ASP A 73 -2.16 4.44 -15.17
CA ASP A 73 -1.99 5.10 -13.88
C ASP A 73 -3.11 4.75 -12.90
N LEU A 74 -4.37 4.66 -13.34
CA LEU A 74 -5.47 4.15 -12.52
C LEU A 74 -5.15 2.76 -11.99
N GLN A 75 -4.66 1.86 -12.85
CA GLN A 75 -4.20 0.53 -12.44
C GLN A 75 -2.99 0.59 -11.49
N GLY A 76 -2.11 1.58 -11.65
CA GLY A 76 -1.00 1.86 -10.74
C GLY A 76 -1.46 2.26 -9.34
N VAL A 77 -2.45 3.14 -9.25
CA VAL A 77 -3.09 3.54 -7.98
C VAL A 77 -3.77 2.34 -7.32
N ILE A 78 -4.57 1.58 -8.06
CA ILE A 78 -5.23 0.36 -7.59
C ILE A 78 -4.22 -0.61 -6.98
N SER A 79 -3.15 -0.91 -7.71
CA SER A 79 -2.09 -1.83 -7.26
C SER A 79 -1.39 -1.34 -5.99
N ALA A 80 -1.14 -0.03 -5.88
CA ALA A 80 -0.53 0.55 -4.69
C ALA A 80 -1.46 0.46 -3.47
N ILE A 81 -2.77 0.68 -3.65
CA ILE A 81 -3.78 0.51 -2.60
C ILE A 81 -3.86 -0.94 -2.15
N ASP A 82 -3.96 -1.89 -3.09
CA ASP A 82 -4.04 -3.32 -2.78
C ASP A 82 -2.78 -3.81 -2.04
N THR A 83 -1.60 -3.34 -2.46
CA THR A 83 -0.33 -3.65 -1.80
C THR A 83 -0.29 -3.09 -0.38
N THR A 84 -0.69 -1.82 -0.20
CA THR A 84 -0.76 -1.19 1.13
C THR A 84 -1.71 -1.97 2.05
N ALA A 85 -2.87 -2.40 1.54
CA ALA A 85 -3.82 -3.18 2.32
C ALA A 85 -3.23 -4.54 2.72
N ALA A 86 -2.56 -5.23 1.79
CA ALA A 86 -1.93 -6.52 2.04
C ALA A 86 -0.78 -6.42 3.06
N ASP A 87 0.04 -5.37 2.99
CA ASP A 87 1.17 -5.15 3.91
C ASP A 87 0.71 -4.68 5.30
N MET A 88 -0.43 -3.98 5.37
CA MET A 88 -1.05 -3.55 6.61
C MET A 88 -1.82 -4.69 7.31
N GLU A 89 -2.40 -5.62 6.55
CA GLU A 89 -3.26 -6.70 7.08
C GLU A 89 -2.60 -7.59 8.15
N PRO A 90 -1.32 -7.97 8.08
CA PRO A 90 -0.74 -8.78 9.14
C PRO A 90 -0.32 -7.94 10.36
N CYS A 91 -0.36 -6.61 10.31
CA CYS A 91 0.07 -5.79 11.45
C CYS A 91 -0.80 -5.98 12.70
N PRO A 92 -0.20 -5.94 13.91
CA PRO A 92 -0.94 -5.88 15.16
C PRO A 92 -1.87 -4.66 15.23
N ALA A 93 -3.06 -4.85 15.78
CA ALA A 93 -4.03 -3.80 16.06
C ALA A 93 -4.20 -3.57 17.58
N PRO A 94 -4.48 -2.32 18.01
CA PRO A 94 -4.43 -1.10 17.20
C PRO A 94 -2.99 -0.66 16.93
N PHE A 95 -2.81 0.25 15.97
CA PHE A 95 -1.58 1.02 15.85
C PHE A 95 -1.41 1.93 17.07
N ASN A 96 -0.20 2.40 17.32
CA ASN A 96 -0.01 3.47 18.30
C ASN A 96 -0.48 4.81 17.71
N ASP A 97 -0.88 5.72 18.60
CA ASP A 97 -1.51 6.99 18.23
C ASP A 97 -0.61 7.85 17.34
N ASP A 98 0.68 7.97 17.67
CA ASP A 98 1.64 8.80 16.92
C ASP A 98 1.79 8.32 15.46
N LEU A 99 1.95 7.00 15.27
CA LEU A 99 2.00 6.38 13.96
C LEU A 99 0.70 6.62 13.20
N PHE A 100 -0.43 6.36 13.84
CA PHE A 100 -1.72 6.46 13.18
C PHE A 100 -2.07 7.91 12.80
N GLN A 101 -1.68 8.89 13.61
CA GLN A 101 -1.80 10.31 13.29
C GLN A 101 -0.95 10.73 12.08
N ASN A 102 0.26 10.18 11.96
CA ASN A 102 1.08 10.39 10.77
C ASN A 102 0.41 9.82 9.52
N LEU A 103 -0.17 8.61 9.62
CA LEU A 103 -0.92 8.02 8.51
C LEU A 103 -2.15 8.87 8.14
N LEU A 104 -2.96 9.32 9.12
CA LEU A 104 -4.10 10.21 8.88
C LEU A 104 -3.70 11.47 8.09
N SER A 105 -2.58 12.09 8.45
CA SER A 105 -2.05 13.26 7.75
C SER A 105 -1.66 12.94 6.29
N SER A 106 -1.05 11.78 6.07
CA SER A 106 -0.72 11.30 4.72
C SER A 106 -1.98 11.02 3.89
N VAL A 107 -3.01 10.40 4.48
CA VAL A 107 -4.26 10.15 3.75
C VAL A 107 -5.03 11.43 3.46
N GLN A 108 -5.04 12.43 4.35
CA GLN A 108 -5.63 13.72 4.01
C GLN A 108 -4.97 14.36 2.78
N THR A 109 -3.65 14.18 2.62
CA THR A 109 -2.91 14.64 1.44
C THR A 109 -3.32 13.86 0.21
N ILE A 110 -3.42 12.53 0.31
CA ILE A 110 -3.89 11.66 -0.78
C ILE A 110 -5.31 12.03 -1.20
N ILE A 111 -6.24 12.24 -0.25
CA ILE A 111 -7.62 12.67 -0.53
C ILE A 111 -7.64 13.96 -1.35
N SER A 112 -6.78 14.92 -1.01
CA SER A 112 -6.71 16.19 -1.74
C SER A 112 -6.24 15.96 -3.19
N GLN A 113 -5.26 15.09 -3.39
CA GLN A 113 -4.74 14.72 -4.72
C GLN A 113 -5.76 13.92 -5.53
N GLU A 114 -6.40 12.94 -4.91
CA GLU A 114 -7.41 12.08 -5.52
C GLU A 114 -8.64 12.88 -5.91
N SER A 115 -9.11 13.79 -5.04
CA SER A 115 -10.22 14.69 -5.36
C SER A 115 -9.92 15.54 -6.59
N GLN A 116 -8.70 16.08 -6.70
CA GLN A 116 -8.26 16.83 -7.88
C GLN A 116 -8.27 15.94 -9.13
N ALA A 117 -7.59 14.79 -9.08
CA ALA A 117 -7.48 13.87 -10.21
C ALA A 117 -8.85 13.38 -10.70
N MET A 118 -9.75 13.03 -9.78
CA MET A 118 -11.10 12.57 -10.11
C MET A 118 -11.96 13.70 -10.71
N ASN A 119 -11.86 14.93 -10.18
CA ASN A 119 -12.57 16.07 -10.75
C ASN A 119 -12.07 16.40 -12.16
N ASP A 120 -10.75 16.35 -12.38
CA ASP A 120 -10.16 16.59 -13.69
C ASP A 120 -10.49 15.47 -14.67
N LEU A 121 -10.53 14.21 -14.22
CA LEU A 121 -10.95 13.06 -15.03
C LEU A 121 -12.40 13.26 -15.52
N VAL A 122 -13.30 13.63 -14.61
CA VAL A 122 -14.70 13.95 -14.92
C VAL A 122 -14.80 15.12 -15.89
N ALA A 123 -14.04 16.20 -15.68
CA ALA A 123 -14.02 17.36 -16.56
C ALA A 123 -13.54 17.00 -17.98
N LYS A 124 -12.56 16.10 -18.09
CA LYS A 124 -12.00 15.60 -19.36
C LYS A 124 -12.85 14.53 -20.03
N LYS A 125 -13.91 14.04 -19.38
CA LYS A 125 -14.77 12.99 -19.94
C LYS A 125 -15.22 13.26 -21.39
N PRO A 126 -15.68 14.47 -21.79
CA PRO A 126 -16.06 14.71 -23.19
C PRO A 126 -14.91 14.51 -24.18
N ALA A 127 -13.68 14.82 -23.79
CA ALA A 127 -12.51 14.62 -24.62
C ALA A 127 -12.15 13.12 -24.75
N PHE A 128 -12.29 12.35 -23.65
CA PHE A 128 -12.13 10.90 -23.70
C PHE A 128 -13.23 10.21 -24.52
N ASP A 129 -14.48 10.68 -24.42
CA ASP A 129 -15.59 10.19 -25.24
C ASP A 129 -15.31 10.41 -26.74
N ALA A 130 -14.67 11.53 -27.11
CA ALA A 130 -14.31 11.85 -28.48
C ALA A 130 -13.28 10.88 -29.10
N VAL A 131 -12.44 10.23 -28.27
CA VAL A 131 -11.54 9.16 -28.73
C VAL A 131 -12.31 7.89 -29.08
N GLY A 132 -13.45 7.66 -28.42
CA GLY A 132 -14.30 6.50 -28.60
C GLY A 132 -13.79 5.26 -27.85
N GLY A 133 -14.72 4.55 -27.20
CA GLY A 133 -14.45 3.25 -26.56
C GLY A 133 -13.67 3.30 -25.23
N VAL A 134 -13.19 4.48 -24.79
CA VAL A 134 -12.41 4.63 -23.55
C VAL A 134 -13.29 4.71 -22.31
N SER A 135 -14.45 5.37 -22.37
CA SER A 135 -15.28 5.62 -21.18
C SER A 135 -15.75 4.35 -20.45
N PRO A 136 -16.11 3.24 -21.13
CA PRO A 136 -16.36 1.97 -20.45
C PRO A 136 -15.15 1.40 -19.70
N ILE A 137 -13.93 1.66 -20.18
CA ILE A 137 -12.68 1.25 -19.51
C ILE A 137 -12.51 2.06 -18.24
N PHE A 138 -12.60 3.39 -18.31
CA PHE A 138 -12.49 4.24 -17.11
C PHE A 138 -13.60 3.97 -16.10
N LYS A 139 -14.81 3.63 -16.56
CA LYS A 139 -15.85 3.14 -15.65
C LYS A 139 -15.39 1.89 -14.89
N GLN A 140 -14.85 0.89 -15.58
CA GLN A 140 -14.34 -0.32 -14.95
C GLN A 140 -13.20 -0.02 -13.98
N ASP A 141 -12.28 0.87 -14.37
CA ASP A 141 -11.16 1.29 -13.52
C ASP A 141 -11.65 1.98 -12.24
N LEU A 142 -12.63 2.88 -12.34
CA LEU A 142 -13.24 3.55 -11.18
C LEU A 142 -13.99 2.57 -10.28
N ASP A 143 -14.66 1.57 -10.85
CA ASP A 143 -15.30 0.49 -10.09
C ASP A 143 -14.25 -0.34 -9.32
N ASN A 144 -13.12 -0.66 -9.94
CA ASN A 144 -12.01 -1.37 -9.31
C ASN A 144 -11.32 -0.52 -8.23
N LEU A 145 -11.04 0.75 -8.53
CA LEU A 145 -10.40 1.69 -7.60
C LEU A 145 -11.23 1.85 -6.33
N ARG A 146 -12.55 1.98 -6.45
CA ARG A 146 -13.43 2.02 -5.28
C ARG A 146 -13.42 0.72 -4.50
N ALA A 147 -13.45 -0.42 -5.17
CA ALA A 147 -13.40 -1.71 -4.49
C ALA A 147 -12.11 -1.89 -3.68
N SER A 148 -10.96 -1.56 -4.27
CA SER A 148 -9.65 -1.58 -3.59
C SER A 148 -9.57 -0.58 -2.44
N SER A 149 -10.09 0.64 -2.63
CA SER A 149 -10.12 1.66 -1.56
C SER A 149 -10.92 1.17 -0.35
N VAL A 150 -12.10 0.58 -0.56
CA VAL A 150 -12.91 -0.02 0.51
C VAL A 150 -12.15 -1.14 1.23
N VAL A 151 -11.36 -1.95 0.52
CA VAL A 151 -10.52 -2.98 1.17
C VAL A 151 -9.49 -2.32 2.09
N LEU A 152 -8.72 -1.34 1.60
CA LEU A 152 -7.74 -0.64 2.41
C LEU A 152 -8.38 0.09 3.60
N GLU A 153 -9.51 0.77 3.40
CA GLU A 153 -10.25 1.47 4.45
C GLU A 153 -10.70 0.52 5.57
N ASN A 154 -11.20 -0.67 5.23
CA ASN A 154 -11.58 -1.67 6.24
C ASN A 154 -10.36 -2.13 7.05
N VAL A 155 -9.22 -2.37 6.38
CA VAL A 155 -7.95 -2.74 7.04
C VAL A 155 -7.48 -1.60 7.95
N TRP A 156 -7.50 -0.36 7.46
CA TRP A 156 -7.14 0.83 8.22
C TRP A 156 -8.00 0.99 9.48
N LEU A 157 -9.33 0.95 9.34
CA LEU A 157 -10.28 1.16 10.43
C LEU A 157 -10.11 0.10 11.52
N ALA A 158 -9.81 -1.14 11.16
CA ALA A 158 -9.54 -2.20 12.11
C ALA A 158 -8.25 -1.98 12.94
N ARG A 159 -7.35 -1.10 12.48
CA ARG A 159 -6.08 -0.76 13.14
C ARG A 159 -6.10 0.60 13.84
N ALA A 160 -7.21 1.33 13.76
CA ALA A 160 -7.37 2.62 14.39
C ALA A 160 -7.37 2.53 15.92
N PRO A 161 -6.61 3.39 16.63
CA PRO A 161 -6.84 3.68 18.04
C PRO A 161 -8.28 4.13 18.28
N ALA A 162 -8.86 3.75 19.42
CA ALA A 162 -10.29 3.94 19.69
C ALA A 162 -10.75 5.41 19.60
N ASP A 163 -9.89 6.34 20.00
CA ASP A 163 -10.12 7.79 19.93
C ASP A 163 -9.97 8.37 18.51
N LEU A 164 -9.30 7.66 17.60
CA LEU A 164 -9.04 8.08 16.22
C LEU A 164 -9.94 7.39 15.18
N VAL A 165 -10.73 6.39 15.57
CA VAL A 165 -11.69 5.70 14.67
C VAL A 165 -12.62 6.69 13.97
N GLY A 166 -13.15 7.68 14.68
CA GLY A 166 -14.07 8.67 14.09
C GLY A 166 -13.42 9.54 13.01
N GLN A 167 -12.15 9.92 13.22
CA GLN A 167 -11.38 10.67 12.24
C GLN A 167 -11.05 9.80 11.02
N ALA A 168 -10.62 8.56 11.23
CA ALA A 168 -10.35 7.61 10.16
C ALA A 168 -11.61 7.33 9.30
N GLN A 169 -12.78 7.17 9.94
CA GLN A 169 -14.04 6.96 9.24
C GLN A 169 -14.41 8.18 8.38
N THR A 170 -14.20 9.40 8.89
CA THR A 170 -14.47 10.62 8.13
C THR A 170 -13.65 10.66 6.83
N LEU A 171 -12.36 10.30 6.90
CA LEU A 171 -11.49 10.25 5.72
C LEU A 171 -11.91 9.14 4.73
N ALA A 172 -12.29 7.95 5.23
CA ALA A 172 -12.82 6.88 4.39
C ALA A 172 -14.12 7.30 3.67
N ASP A 173 -15.00 8.02 4.36
CA ASP A 173 -16.24 8.54 3.77
C ASP A 173 -15.93 9.59 2.68
N GLU A 174 -14.93 10.46 2.90
CA GLU A 174 -14.47 11.44 1.90
C GLU A 174 -13.96 10.77 0.62
N ILE A 175 -13.09 9.75 0.73
CA ILE A 175 -12.59 8.95 -0.42
C ILE A 175 -13.76 8.34 -1.18
N ASN A 176 -14.66 7.65 -0.48
CA ASN A 176 -15.82 7.01 -1.09
C ASN A 176 -16.74 7.99 -1.82
N ASN A 177 -16.93 9.19 -1.28
CA ASN A 177 -17.77 10.22 -1.90
C ASN A 177 -17.16 10.77 -3.19
N VAL A 178 -15.84 10.99 -3.21
CA VAL A 178 -15.11 11.43 -4.41
C VAL A 178 -15.21 10.37 -5.50
N LEU A 179 -14.89 9.11 -5.20
CA LEU A 179 -14.96 8.01 -6.16
C LEU A 179 -16.38 7.76 -6.66
N ALA A 180 -17.39 7.83 -5.79
CA ALA A 180 -18.79 7.71 -6.19
C ALA A 180 -19.20 8.78 -7.21
N SER A 181 -18.73 10.01 -7.03
CA SER A 181 -19.03 11.12 -7.93
C SER A 181 -18.40 10.90 -9.31
N ALA A 182 -17.14 10.44 -9.36
CA ALA A 182 -16.47 10.10 -10.61
C ALA A 182 -17.14 8.92 -11.32
N GLN A 183 -17.47 7.85 -10.60
CA GLN A 183 -18.21 6.70 -11.13
C GLN A 183 -19.53 7.11 -11.77
N ALA A 184 -20.29 7.99 -11.10
CA ALA A 184 -21.58 8.46 -11.60
C ALA A 184 -21.43 9.26 -12.90
N ALA A 185 -20.34 10.01 -13.08
CA ALA A 185 -20.10 10.75 -14.30
C ALA A 185 -19.77 9.85 -15.49
N TYR A 186 -19.19 8.66 -15.26
CA TYR A 186 -18.82 7.68 -16.28
C TYR A 186 -19.86 6.55 -16.49
N ALA A 187 -21.00 6.61 -15.77
CA ALA A 187 -22.08 5.63 -15.84
C ALA A 187 -22.95 5.72 -17.10
#